data_AF-A0A7J3EDP1-F1
#
_entry.id   AF-A0A7J3EDP1-F1
#
_cell.length_a   1.000
_cell.length_b   1.000
_cell.length_c   1.000
_cell.angle_alpha   90.00
_cell.angle_beta   90.00
_cell.angle_gamma   90.00
#
_symmetry.space_group_name_H-M   'P 1'
#
loop_
_entity.id
_entity.type
_entity.pdbx_description
1 polymer ?
#
loop_
_entity_poly.entity_id
_entity_poly.type
_entity_poly.pdbx_seq_one_letter_code
_entity_poly.pdbx_strand_id
1 'polypeptide(L)' 'MDWKCVDERLIRRGELILSLDFLKGYDLELSVLNDGKVGRPFKLTDRYIEFPMVVRYLFSMPYSQLEGFTRAFK' A
#
# COMPACT_ATOMS: atom_id res chain seq x y z
N MET A 1 35.98 -9.34 12.83
CA MET A 1 34.96 -8.40 12.33
C MET A 1 33.76 -9.21 11.90
N ASP A 2 32.60 -8.99 12.51
CA ASP A 2 31.40 -9.77 12.21
C ASP A 2 30.66 -9.15 11.01
N TRP A 3 31.10 -9.53 9.82
CA TRP A 3 30.61 -8.98 8.55
C TRP A 3 29.09 -9.21 8.38
N LYS A 4 28.56 -10.28 8.98
CA LYS A 4 27.14 -10.65 8.90
C LYS A 4 26.25 -9.64 9.63
N CYS A 5 26.69 -9.18 10.81
CA CYS A 5 25.98 -8.16 11.59
C CYS A 5 26.04 -6.78 10.92
N VAL A 6 27.15 -6.46 10.25
CA VAL A 6 27.29 -5.23 9.45
C VAL A 6 26.38 -5.29 8.22
N ASP A 7 26.31 -6.43 7.54
CA ASP A 7 25.44 -6.66 6.38
C ASP A 7 23.96 -6.50 6.74
N GLU A 8 23.49 -7.15 7.83
CA GLU A 8 22.12 -6.98 8.32
C GLU A 8 21.78 -5.53 8.67
N ARG A 9 22.72 -4.79 9.28
CA ARG A 9 22.56 -3.35 9.56
C ARG A 9 22.49 -2.51 8.28
N LEU A 10 23.22 -2.88 7.24
CA LEU A 10 23.24 -2.16 5.96
C LEU A 10 22.04 -2.50 5.06
N ILE A 11 21.39 -3.65 5.28
CA ILE A 11 20.15 -4.08 4.62
C ILE A 11 18.94 -3.33 5.19
N ARG A 12 18.89 -3.07 6.51
CA ARG A 12 17.88 -2.21 7.13
C ARG A 12 18.21 -0.71 6.94
N ARG A 13 17.99 -0.18 5.73
CA ARG A 13 18.20 1.25 5.43
C ARG A 13 17.04 2.18 5.85
N GLY A 14 15.88 1.63 6.21
CA GLY A 14 14.74 2.41 6.67
C GLY A 14 13.60 1.52 7.13
N GLU A 15 12.87 1.98 8.15
CA GLU A 15 11.63 1.37 8.62
C GLU A 15 10.47 2.26 8.19
N LEU A 16 9.48 1.68 7.50
CA LEU A 16 8.28 2.39 7.07
C LEU A 16 7.17 2.12 8.09
N ILE A 17 6.88 3.10 8.93
CA ILE A 17 5.76 3.03 9.87
C ILE A 17 4.53 3.58 9.17
N LEU A 18 3.55 2.71 8.92
CA LEU A 18 2.30 3.05 8.26
C LEU A 18 1.14 2.77 9.20
N SER A 19 0.27 3.76 9.40
CA SER A 19 -1.06 3.48 9.93
C SER A 19 -1.93 2.94 8.78
N LEU A 20 -2.61 1.82 9.04
CA LEU A 20 -3.62 1.25 8.16
C LEU A 20 -5.04 1.68 8.56
N ASP A 21 -5.17 2.68 9.44
CA ASP A 21 -6.47 3.15 9.91
C ASP A 21 -7.34 3.70 8.78
N PHE A 22 -6.75 4.17 7.68
CA PHE A 22 -7.50 4.62 6.50
C PHE A 22 -8.25 3.49 5.78
N LEU A 23 -7.90 2.22 6.03
CA LEU A 23 -8.65 1.06 5.55
C LEU A 23 -9.88 0.76 6.42
N LYS A 24 -9.99 1.37 7.61
CA LYS A 24 -11.18 1.21 8.45
C LYS A 24 -12.36 1.88 7.75
N GLY A 25 -13.34 1.08 7.37
CA GLY A 25 -14.51 1.54 6.61
C GLY A 25 -14.42 1.30 5.10
N TYR A 26 -13.46 0.49 4.63
CA TYR A 26 -13.34 0.09 3.23
C TYR A 26 -14.67 -0.35 2.61
N ASP A 27 -15.44 -1.22 3.29
CA ASP A 27 -16.71 -1.72 2.78
C ASP A 27 -17.78 -0.61 2.66
N LEU A 28 -17.80 0.32 3.61
CA LEU A 28 -18.73 1.46 3.58
C LEU A 28 -18.37 2.40 2.43
N GLU A 29 -17.10 2.75 2.27
CA GLU A 29 -16.63 3.58 1.16
C GLU A 29 -16.91 2.93 -0.19
N LEU A 30 -16.68 1.62 -0.30
CA LEU A 30 -16.97 0.87 -1.52
C LEU A 30 -18.47 0.81 -1.83
N SER A 31 -19.31 0.70 -0.80
CA SER A 31 -20.77 0.77 -0.95
C SER A 31 -21.21 2.14 -1.44
N VAL A 32 -20.66 3.22 -0.88
CA VAL A 32 -20.97 4.59 -1.29
C VAL A 32 -20.51 4.86 -2.73
N LEU A 33 -19.30 4.41 -3.11
CA LEU A 33 -18.78 4.55 -4.47
C LEU A 33 -19.60 3.79 -5.53
N ASN A 34 -20.28 2.72 -5.11
CA ASN A 34 -21.12 1.92 -5.99
C ASN A 34 -22.59 2.31 -5.93
N ASP A 35 -22.99 3.23 -5.05
CA ASP A 35 -24.37 3.67 -4.95
C ASP A 35 -24.80 4.39 -6.22
N GLY A 36 -25.91 3.95 -6.83
CA GLY A 36 -26.40 4.47 -8.10
C GLY A 36 -25.50 4.21 -9.32
N LYS A 37 -24.42 3.41 -9.20
CA LYS A 37 -23.52 3.16 -10.32
C LYS A 37 -24.16 2.28 -11.39
N VAL A 38 -24.19 2.76 -12.63
CA VAL A 38 -24.64 1.99 -13.79
C VAL A 38 -23.43 1.28 -14.42
N GLY A 39 -23.48 -0.06 -14.49
CA GLY A 39 -22.42 -0.90 -15.06
C GLY A 39 -21.67 -1.74 -14.03
N ARG A 40 -20.42 -2.10 -14.32
CA ARG A 40 -19.63 -2.97 -13.42
C ARG A 40 -19.28 -2.21 -12.11
N PRO A 41 -19.60 -2.78 -10.93
CA PRO A 41 -19.24 -2.15 -9.67
C PRO A 41 -17.72 -2.05 -9.52
N PHE A 42 -17.28 -0.98 -8.86
CA PHE A 42 -15.91 -0.86 -8.37
C PHE A 42 -15.60 -1.98 -7.39
N LYS A 43 -14.33 -2.39 -7.37
CA LYS A 43 -13.80 -3.38 -6.42
C LYS A 43 -12.81 -2.77 -5.43
N LEU A 44 -12.33 -1.57 -5.75
CA LEU A 44 -11.33 -0.83 -5.00
C LEU A 44 -11.92 0.51 -4.61
N THR A 45 -11.62 0.95 -3.40
CA THR A 45 -11.96 2.29 -2.92
C THR A 45 -10.91 3.31 -3.38
N ASP A 46 -11.26 4.60 -3.38
CA ASP A 46 -10.33 5.66 -3.75
C ASP A 46 -9.16 5.72 -2.76
N ARG A 47 -9.44 5.62 -1.46
CA ARG A 47 -8.39 5.56 -0.42
C ARG A 47 -7.41 4.43 -0.62
N TYR A 48 -7.89 3.26 -1.07
CA TYR A 48 -7.01 2.13 -1.35
C TYR A 48 -6.11 2.39 -2.56
N ILE A 49 -6.56 3.16 -3.55
CA ILE A 49 -5.74 3.53 -4.72
C ILE A 49 -4.73 4.62 -4.35
N GLU A 50 -5.14 5.58 -3.53
CA GLU A 50 -4.28 6.68 -3.07
C GLU A 50 -3.08 6.20 -2.25
N PHE A 51 -3.27 5.22 -1.38
CA PHE A 51 -2.19 4.68 -0.54
C PHE A 51 -0.95 4.20 -1.33
N PRO A 52 -1.05 3.25 -2.28
CA PRO A 52 0.09 2.81 -3.09
C PRO A 52 0.57 3.92 -4.03
N MET A 53 -0.29 4.87 -4.44
CA MET A 53 0.14 6.05 -5.18
C MET A 53 1.10 6.94 -4.37
N VAL A 54 0.78 7.21 -3.11
CA VAL A 54 1.63 8.00 -2.20
C VAL A 54 2.95 7.27 -1.94
N VAL A 55 2.90 5.96 -1.66
CA VAL A 55 4.11 5.14 -1.48
C VAL A 55 4.99 5.19 -2.74
N ARG A 56 4.39 5.02 -3.92
CA ARG A 56 5.09 5.13 -5.19
C ARG A 56 5.72 6.51 -5.39
N TYR A 57 4.98 7.57 -5.09
CA TYR A 57 5.45 8.95 -5.27
C TYR A 57 6.62 9.27 -4.33
N LEU A 58 6.48 8.96 -3.02
CA LEU A 58 7.50 9.25 -2.01
C LEU A 58 8.78 8.45 -2.20
N PHE A 59 8.66 7.18 -2.59
CA PHE A 59 9.81 6.27 -2.71
C PHE A 59 10.26 6.03 -4.15
N SER A 60 9.65 6.71 -5.12
CA SER A 60 9.89 6.48 -6.56
C SER A 60 9.82 5.01 -6.96
N MET A 61 8.89 4.27 -6.33
CA MET A 61 8.84 2.80 -6.40
C MET A 61 8.36 2.31 -7.79
N PRO A 62 9.08 1.39 -8.46
CA PRO A 62 8.58 0.76 -9.69
C PRO A 62 7.28 -0.02 -9.44
N TYR A 63 6.41 -0.11 -10.46
CA TYR A 63 5.11 -0.81 -10.32
C TYR A 63 5.25 -2.28 -9.90
N SER A 64 6.29 -3.00 -10.34
CA SER A 64 6.54 -4.39 -9.91
C SER A 64 6.86 -4.48 -8.41
N GLN A 65 7.61 -3.51 -7.88
CA GLN A 65 7.92 -3.45 -6.46
C GLN A 65 6.69 -3.00 -5.66
N LEU A 66 5.87 -2.09 -6.21
CA LEU A 66 4.61 -1.66 -5.61
C LEU A 66 3.58 -2.81 -5.55
N GLU A 67 3.55 -3.67 -6.55
CA GLU A 67 2.77 -4.92 -6.51
C GLU A 67 3.27 -5.85 -5.39
N GLY A 68 4.58 -6.08 -5.30
CA GLY A 68 5.17 -6.86 -4.19
C GLY A 68 4.85 -6.26 -2.82
N PHE A 69 4.91 -4.94 -2.71
CA PHE A 69 4.54 -4.19 -1.51
C PHE A 69 3.06 -4.40 -1.14
N THR A 70 2.14 -4.26 -2.09
CA THR A 70 0.70 -4.48 -1.84
C THR A 70 0.37 -5.93 -1.50
N ARG A 71 1.09 -6.92 -2.05
CA ARG A 71 0.94 -8.34 -1.70
C ARG A 71 1.32 -8.65 -0.24
N ALA A 72 2.17 -7.84 0.38
CA ALA A 72 2.57 -8.04 1.78
C ALA A 72 1.45 -7.73 2.80
N PHE A 73 0.38 -7.04 2.38
CA PHE A 73 -0.77 -6.70 3.22
C PHE A 73 -1.93 -7.70 3.10
N LYS A 74 -1.72 -8.81 2.39
CA LYS A 74 -2.72 -9.86 2.15
C LYS A 74 -2.54 -11.00 3.15
#